data_AF-A0A7Y6E3R6-F1
#
_entry.id   AF-A0A7Y6E3R6-F1
#
_cell.length_a   1.000
_cell.length_b   1.000
_cell.length_c   1.000
_cell.angle_alpha   90.00
_cell.angle_beta   90.00
_cell.angle_gamma   90.00
#
_symmetry.space_group_name_H-M   'P 1'
#
loop_
_entity.id
_entity.type
_entity.pdbx_description
1 polymer ?
#
loop_
_entity_poly.entity_id
_entity_poly.type
_entity_poly.pdbx_seq_one_letter_code
_entity_poly.pdbx_strand_id
1 'polypeptide(L)' 'MTRALIVVDVQNDFCEGGSLAVGGGADVAAAIREHVGHNAAERPPDPVHTAGAPAY' A
#
# COMPACT_ATOMS: atom_id res chain seq x y z
N MET A 1 -8.89 4.59 -22.36
CA MET A 1 -9.28 5.07 -21.02
C MET A 1 -8.13 4.71 -20.07
N THR A 2 -7.52 5.69 -19.43
CA THR A 2 -6.46 5.47 -18.44
C THR A 2 -7.09 5.36 -17.05
N ARG A 3 -6.63 4.42 -16.23
CA ARG A 3 -7.10 4.21 -14.86
C ARG A 3 -5.99 4.55 -13.88
N ALA A 4 -6.36 5.18 -12.77
CA ALA A 4 -5.46 5.46 -11.64
C ALA A 4 -6.11 4.98 -10.34
N LEU A 5 -5.26 4.60 -9.37
CA LEU A 5 -5.67 4.24 -8.01
C LEU A 5 -5.12 5.31 -7.05
N ILE A 6 -6.00 5.88 -6.22
CA ILE A 6 -5.62 6.78 -5.13
C ILE A 6 -5.85 6.01 -3.83
N VAL A 7 -4.78 5.81 -3.08
CA VAL A 7 -4.81 5.20 -1.74
C VAL A 7 -4.73 6.33 -0.73
N VAL A 8 -5.77 6.49 0.09
CA VAL A 8 -5.88 7.58 1.05
C VAL A 8 -5.65 7.05 2.45
N ASP A 9 -4.73 7.68 3.18
CA ASP A 9 -4.54 7.56 4.63
C ASP A 9 -4.41 6.11 5.15
N VAL A 10 -3.76 5.23 4.38
CA VAL A 10 -3.38 3.87 4.84
C VAL A 10 -2.11 3.98 5.70
N GLN A 11 -2.31 4.52 6.89
CA GLN A 11 -1.27 4.79 7.88
C GLN A 11 -1.52 3.97 9.14
N ASN A 12 -0.46 3.71 9.91
CA ASN A 12 -0.55 2.94 11.15
C ASN A 12 -1.54 3.56 12.16
N ASP A 13 -1.65 4.90 12.19
CA ASP A 13 -2.56 5.60 13.11
C ASP A 13 -4.04 5.26 12.90
N PHE A 14 -4.42 4.89 11.67
CA PHE A 14 -5.80 4.53 11.33
C PHE A 14 -6.07 3.03 11.33
N CYS A 15 -5.03 2.21 11.53
CA CYS A 15 -5.17 0.77 11.69
C CYS A 15 -5.23 0.37 13.17
N GLU A 16 -5.46 -0.91 13.43
CA GLU A 16 -5.48 -1.48 14.78
C GLU A 16 -4.18 -1.18 15.54
N GLY A 17 -4.32 -0.67 16.77
CA GLY A 17 -3.19 -0.24 17.60
C GLY A 17 -2.71 1.20 17.36
N GLY A 18 -3.28 1.90 16.36
CA GLY A 18 -3.03 3.31 16.08
C GLY A 18 -3.76 4.29 17.01
N SER A 19 -3.37 5.56 16.93
CA SER A 19 -3.96 6.65 17.74
C SER A 19 -5.42 6.96 17.39
N LEU A 20 -5.85 6.65 16.16
CA LEU A 20 -7.20 6.83 15.60
C LEU A 20 -7.69 5.54 14.93
N ALA A 21 -7.49 4.40 15.61
CA ALA A 21 -7.71 3.08 15.06
C ALA A 21 -9.15 2.86 14.53
N VAL A 22 -9.24 2.38 13.30
CA VAL A 22 -10.47 1.88 12.67
C VAL A 22 -10.35 0.37 12.53
N GLY A 23 -11.35 -0.36 13.03
CA GLY A 23 -11.39 -1.82 12.89
C GLY A 23 -11.44 -2.25 11.42
N GLY A 24 -10.63 -3.24 11.05
CA GLY A 24 -10.40 -3.72 9.70
C GLY A 24 -9.29 -2.99 8.93
N GLY A 25 -8.61 -2.00 9.52
CA GLY A 25 -7.60 -1.19 8.83
C GLY A 25 -6.42 -2.01 8.30
N ALA A 26 -5.91 -2.95 9.10
CA ALA A 26 -4.83 -3.85 8.69
C ALA A 26 -5.21 -4.75 7.51
N ASP A 27 -6.45 -5.25 7.50
CA ASP A 27 -6.97 -6.10 6.43
C ASP A 27 -7.10 -5.33 5.12
N VAL A 28 -7.61 -4.09 5.18
CA VAL A 28 -7.69 -3.19 4.02
C VAL A 28 -6.30 -2.89 3.46
N ALA A 29 -5.32 -2.61 4.33
CA ALA A 29 -3.94 -2.38 3.91
C ALA A 29 -3.34 -3.61 3.19
N ALA A 30 -3.65 -4.83 3.66
CA ALA A 30 -3.24 -6.07 2.99
C ALA A 30 -3.90 -6.23 1.61
N ALA A 31 -5.21 -6.00 1.50
CA ALA A 31 -5.93 -6.07 0.23
C ALA A 31 -5.42 -5.05 -0.81
N ILE A 32 -5.03 -3.85 -0.37
CA ILE A 32 -4.44 -2.84 -1.27
C ILE A 32 -3.10 -3.32 -1.83
N ARG A 33 -2.23 -3.92 -1.00
CA ARG A 33 -0.96 -4.49 -1.46
C ARG A 33 -1.16 -5.56 -2.52
N GLU A 34 -2.11 -6.47 -2.29
CA GLU A 34 -2.48 -7.50 -3.28
C GLU A 34 -3.00 -6.86 -4.58
N HIS A 35 -3.92 -5.89 -4.48
CA HIS A 35 -4.48 -5.22 -5.65
C HIS A 35 -3.42 -4.51 -6.47
N VAL A 36 -2.48 -3.81 -5.83
CA VAL A 36 -1.35 -3.16 -6.51
C VAL A 36 -0.43 -4.19 -7.14
N GLY A 37 -0.12 -5.29 -6.45
CA GLY A 37 0.71 -6.37 -6.99
C GLY A 37 0.13 -7.00 -8.26
N HIS A 38 -1.19 -7.21 -8.30
CA HIS A 38 -1.87 -7.74 -9.49
C HIS A 38 -1.97 -6.74 -10.66
N ASN A 39 -2.01 -5.44 -10.37
CA ASN A 39 -2.26 -4.40 -11.38
C ASN A 39 -1.00 -3.58 -11.73
N ALA A 40 0.15 -3.89 -11.13
CA ALA A 40 1.42 -3.27 -11.48
C ALA A 40 1.80 -3.70 -12.91
N ALA A 41 1.40 -2.91 -13.90
CA ALA A 41 2.06 -2.92 -15.20
C ALA A 41 3.56 -2.73 -14.96
N GLU A 42 4.39 -3.52 -15.65
CA GLU A 42 5.85 -3.61 -15.51
C GLU A 42 6.46 -2.23 -15.25
N ARG A 43 6.60 -1.90 -13.95
CA ARG A 43 7.13 -0.60 -13.55
C ARG A 43 8.63 -0.72 -13.81
N PRO A 44 9.21 0.11 -14.70
CA PRO A 44 10.66 0.10 -14.85
C PRO A 44 11.28 0.30 -13.46
N PRO A 45 12.37 -0.43 -13.13
CA PRO A 45 12.95 -0.38 -11.80
C PRO A 45 13.22 1.07 -11.43
N ASP A 46 12.65 1.50 -10.30
CA ASP A 46 12.90 2.83 -9.76
C ASP A 46 14.40 2.92 -9.49
N PRO A 47 15.15 3.83 -10.15
CA PRO A 47 16.58 3.94 -9.96
C PRO A 47 16.97 4.30 -8.51
N VAL A 48 16.02 4.77 -7.70
CA VAL A 48 16.24 5.23 -6.32
C VAL A 48 15.84 4.18 -5.26
N HIS A 49 15.19 3.08 -5.65
CA HIS A 49 14.87 1.95 -4.76
C HIS A 49 15.39 0.64 -5.35
N THR A 50 16.68 0.38 -5.15
CA THR A 50 17.26 -0.94 -5.42
C THR A 50 16.60 -1.96 -4.48
N ALA A 51 16.11 -3.06 -5.06
CA ALA A 51 15.48 -4.17 -4.35
C ALA A 51 16.33 -4.60 -3.13
N GLY A 52 15.88 -4.25 -1.92
CA GLY A 52 16.67 -4.54 -0.73
C GLY A 52 16.20 -4.01 0.62
N ALA A 53 15.15 -3.18 0.70
CA ALA A 53 14.62 -2.77 2.00
C ALA A 53 13.27 -3.44 2.27
N PRO A 54 13.11 -4.24 3.35
CA PRO A 54 11.79 -4.65 3.79
C PRO A 54 11.07 -3.40 4.28
N ALA A 55 9.92 -3.10 3.68
CA ALA A 55 9.05 -2.01 4.12
C ALA A 55 8.19 -2.49 5.29
N TYR A 56 8.80 -2.50 6.47
CA TYR A 56 8.15 -2.20 7.75
C TYR A 56 9.13 -1.47 8.64
#